data_AF-A0A0S8EM66-F1
#
_entry.id   AF-A0A0S8EM66-F1
#
_cell.length_a   1.000
_cell.length_b   1.000
_cell.length_c   1.000
_cell.angle_alpha   90.00
_cell.angle_beta   90.00
_cell.angle_gamma   90.00
#
_symmetry.space_group_name_H-M   'P 1'
#
loop_
_entity.id
_entity.type
_entity.pdbx_description
1 polymer ?
#
loop_
_entity_poly.entity_id
_entity_poly.type
_entity_poly.pdbx_seq_one_letter_code
_entity_poly.pdbx_strand_id
1 'polypeptide(L)'
;MATDEARSDEAPAFWCDAMLGGLARWLRAAGYDAAWVEGIHDADLVRRALATGRILLTADTELARHGAIRSGRVRAMLLPPGMTKFEQLQHVTRALSLARRVPRCMTCGGRLRPIPKDAARPEVPPRTFAWCDAFFRCTRCAKVFWHGTHWRRIAARLDTL
;
A
#
# COMPACT_ATOMS: atom_id res chain seq x y z
N MET A 1 23.86 24.47 16.44
CA MET A 1 22.60 24.05 17.09
C MET A 1 21.49 24.92 16.53
N ALA A 2 20.86 24.47 15.44
CA ALA A 2 19.65 25.07 14.86
C ALA A 2 19.07 24.10 13.81
N THR A 3 17.95 23.48 14.19
CA THR A 3 16.81 23.05 13.35
C THR A 3 17.07 22.17 12.13
N ASP A 4 17.09 20.85 12.35
CA ASP A 4 16.75 19.82 11.34
C ASP A 4 15.25 19.49 11.44
N GLU A 5 14.38 20.49 11.23
CA GLU A 5 12.91 20.33 11.21
C GLU A 5 12.35 20.43 9.79
N ALA A 6 13.04 19.80 8.83
CA ALA A 6 12.55 19.68 7.47
C ALA A 6 12.70 18.24 6.94
N ARG A 7 12.19 17.26 7.70
CA ARG A 7 12.04 15.88 7.20
C ARG A 7 10.59 15.54 6.89
N SER A 8 10.20 16.05 5.73
CA SER A 8 9.19 15.57 4.77
C SER A 8 7.73 15.45 5.25
N ASP A 9 6.93 16.40 4.80
CA ASP A 9 5.46 16.40 4.74
C ASP A 9 4.87 15.33 3.77
N GLU A 10 5.73 14.40 3.30
CA GLU A 10 5.35 13.34 2.37
C GLU A 10 5.19 12.01 3.10
N ALA A 11 4.04 11.37 2.89
CA ALA A 11 3.72 10.08 3.50
C ALA A 11 4.78 9.01 3.14
N PRO A 12 5.16 8.13 4.07
CA PRO A 12 6.09 7.05 3.77
C PRO A 12 5.57 6.15 2.64
N ALA A 13 6.51 5.62 1.86
CA ALA A 13 6.25 4.66 0.81
C ALA A 13 7.00 3.35 1.08
N PHE A 14 6.45 2.25 0.59
CA PHE A 14 6.85 0.90 0.98
C PHE A 14 7.25 0.04 -0.22
N TRP A 15 8.17 -0.87 0.03
CA TRP A 15 8.42 -2.07 -0.76
C TRP A 15 8.03 -3.28 0.08
N CYS A 16 7.08 -4.08 -0.38
CA CYS A 16 6.71 -5.33 0.26
C CYS A 16 7.42 -6.49 -0.46
N ASP A 17 8.00 -7.42 0.30
CA ASP A 17 8.56 -8.66 -0.24
C ASP A 17 7.51 -9.50 -1.01
N ALA A 18 7.96 -10.57 -1.66
CA ALA A 18 7.09 -11.45 -2.44
C ALA A 18 5.92 -12.04 -1.62
N MET A 19 6.09 -12.26 -0.31
CA MET A 19 5.11 -12.85 0.60
C MET A 19 4.05 -11.84 1.08
N LEU A 20 4.36 -10.55 1.01
CA LEU A 20 3.56 -9.47 1.58
C LEU A 20 2.66 -8.76 0.57
N GLY A 21 2.27 -9.43 -0.52
CA GLY A 21 1.34 -8.85 -1.51
C GLY A 21 -0.03 -8.50 -0.94
N GLY A 22 -0.50 -9.26 0.05
CA GLY A 22 -1.71 -8.96 0.81
C GLY A 22 -1.60 -7.66 1.62
N LEU A 23 -0.47 -7.47 2.30
CA LEU A 23 -0.16 -6.25 3.05
C LEU A 23 -0.04 -5.05 2.12
N ALA A 24 0.63 -5.19 0.98
CA ALA A 24 0.75 -4.12 -0.02
C ALA A 24 -0.63 -3.61 -0.47
N ARG A 25 -1.60 -4.51 -0.67
CA ARG A 25 -2.99 -4.13 -1.02
C ARG A 25 -3.68 -3.36 0.11
N TRP A 26 -3.46 -3.78 1.35
CA TRP A 26 -4.03 -3.13 2.53
C TRP A 26 -3.44 -1.73 2.78
N LEU A 27 -2.12 -1.58 2.64
CA LEU A 27 -1.44 -0.28 2.71
C LEU A 27 -1.98 0.68 1.63
N ARG A 28 -2.20 0.19 0.40
CA ARG A 28 -2.81 0.99 -0.68
C ARG A 28 -4.25 1.40 -0.35
N ALA A 29 -5.04 0.51 0.26
CA ALA A 29 -6.38 0.85 0.72
C ALA A 29 -6.37 1.89 1.84
N ALA A 30 -5.37 1.83 2.74
CA ALA A 30 -5.11 2.85 3.77
C ALA A 30 -4.51 4.16 3.22
N GLY A 31 -4.21 4.22 1.93
CA GLY A 31 -3.77 5.43 1.22
C GLY A 31 -2.25 5.56 1.00
N TYR A 32 -1.48 4.53 1.32
CA TYR A 32 -0.03 4.52 1.21
C TYR A 32 0.46 3.94 -0.12
N ASP A 33 1.56 4.49 -0.65
CA ASP A 33 2.22 3.91 -1.81
C ASP A 33 3.02 2.69 -1.37
N ALA A 34 2.50 1.50 -1.67
CA ALA A 34 3.18 0.23 -1.41
C ALA A 34 3.43 -0.49 -2.73
N ALA A 35 4.69 -0.73 -3.07
CA ALA A 35 5.08 -1.50 -4.24
C ALA A 35 5.24 -2.97 -3.87
N TRP A 36 4.84 -3.84 -4.79
CA TRP A 36 4.92 -5.28 -4.66
C TRP A 36 4.99 -5.86 -6.06
N VAL A 37 5.85 -6.85 -6.26
CA VAL A 37 6.02 -7.58 -7.51
C VAL A 37 6.07 -9.06 -7.16
N GLU A 38 5.26 -9.86 -7.85
CA GLU A 38 5.23 -11.30 -7.67
C GLU A 38 6.61 -11.89 -8.00
N GLY A 39 7.12 -12.76 -7.11
CA GLY A 39 8.38 -13.46 -7.31
C GLY A 39 9.63 -12.57 -7.39
N ILE A 40 9.57 -11.31 -6.91
CA ILE A 40 10.76 -10.45 -6.88
C ILE A 40 11.88 -11.08 -6.04
N HIS A 41 13.09 -11.13 -6.60
CA HIS A 41 14.27 -11.58 -5.86
C HIS A 41 14.71 -10.56 -4.82
N ASP A 42 15.20 -11.05 -3.68
CA ASP A 42 15.68 -10.24 -2.55
C ASP A 42 16.71 -9.18 -2.94
N ALA A 43 17.70 -9.55 -3.77
CA ALA A 43 18.72 -8.62 -4.24
C ALA A 43 18.12 -7.45 -5.03
N ASP A 44 17.12 -7.73 -5.87
CA ASP A 44 16.41 -6.70 -6.63
C ASP A 44 15.52 -5.83 -5.75
N LEU A 45 14.85 -6.44 -4.77
CA LEU A 45 14.03 -5.72 -3.80
C LEU A 45 14.87 -4.74 -2.99
N VAL A 46 16.02 -5.19 -2.46
CA VAL A 46 16.97 -4.35 -1.73
C VAL A 46 17.50 -3.23 -2.61
N ARG A 47 17.92 -3.54 -3.85
CA ARG A 47 18.41 -2.54 -4.82
C ARG A 47 17.35 -1.46 -5.10
N ARG A 48 16.09 -1.86 -5.28
CA ARG A 48 14.98 -0.91 -5.50
C ARG A 48 14.68 -0.11 -4.24
N ALA A 49 14.75 -0.70 -3.05
CA ALA A 49 14.56 0.02 -1.79
C ALA A 49 15.65 1.09 -1.59
N LEU A 50 16.91 0.76 -1.87
CA LEU A 50 18.04 1.71 -1.89
C LEU A 50 17.78 2.87 -2.88
N ALA A 51 17.43 2.54 -4.12
CA ALA A 51 17.24 3.54 -5.17
C ALA A 51 16.05 4.49 -4.93
N THR A 52 15.03 4.02 -4.21
CA THR A 52 13.77 4.78 -4.01
C THR A 52 13.61 5.36 -2.61
N GLY A 53 14.46 4.99 -1.65
CA GLY A 53 14.35 5.39 -0.25
C GLY A 53 13.10 4.86 0.49
N ARG A 54 12.36 3.93 -0.14
CA ARG A 54 11.16 3.29 0.42
C ARG A 54 11.51 2.37 1.58
N ILE A 55 10.61 2.27 2.55
CA ILE A 55 10.73 1.33 3.67
C ILE A 55 10.45 -0.09 3.16
N LEU A 56 11.39 -1.01 3.36
CA LEU A 56 11.23 -2.41 3.01
C LEU A 56 10.46 -3.14 4.13
N LEU A 57 9.35 -3.76 3.79
CA LEU A 57 8.58 -4.63 4.68
C LEU A 57 8.85 -6.08 4.26
N THR A 58 9.26 -6.91 5.21
CA THR A 58 9.56 -8.32 4.97
C THR A 58 9.00 -9.20 6.08
N ALA A 59 8.55 -10.41 5.74
CA ALA A 59 8.31 -11.49 6.71
C ALA A 59 9.45 -12.54 6.68
N ASP A 60 10.42 -12.38 5.78
CA ASP A 60 11.60 -13.22 5.65
C ASP A 60 12.73 -12.74 6.57
N THR A 61 13.12 -13.62 7.50
CA THR A 61 14.20 -13.37 8.47
C THR A 61 15.59 -13.37 7.85
N GLU A 62 15.82 -14.13 6.78
CA GLU A 62 17.11 -14.14 6.06
C GLU A 62 17.27 -12.84 5.28
N LEU A 63 16.22 -12.37 4.60
CA LEU A 63 16.24 -11.05 3.96
C LEU A 63 16.52 -9.96 4.99
N ALA A 64 15.92 -10.01 6.18
CA ALA A 64 16.17 -9.02 7.24
C ALA A 64 17.64 -8.98 7.71
N ARG A 65 18.42 -10.05 7.50
CA ARG A 65 19.85 -10.12 7.80
C ARG A 65 20.73 -9.53 6.69
N HIS A 66 20.17 -9.17 5.54
CA HIS A 66 20.91 -8.60 4.42
C HIS A 66 21.74 -7.38 4.86
N GLY A 67 23.01 -7.31 4.42
CA GLY A 67 23.97 -6.31 4.90
C GLY A 67 23.51 -4.86 4.73
N ALA A 68 22.79 -4.55 3.65
CA ALA A 68 22.21 -3.21 3.43
C ALA A 68 21.14 -2.83 4.46
N ILE A 69 20.36 -3.81 4.95
CA ILE A 69 19.35 -3.59 5.99
C ILE A 69 20.04 -3.46 7.35
N ARG A 70 20.93 -4.40 7.68
CA ARG A 70 21.68 -4.39 8.95
C ARG A 70 22.54 -3.14 9.15
N SER A 71 23.08 -2.59 8.08
CA SER A 71 23.87 -1.35 8.13
C SER A 71 23.00 -0.07 8.11
N GLY A 72 21.67 -0.20 8.07
CA GLY A 72 20.74 0.94 8.05
C GLY A 72 20.64 1.66 6.69
N ARG A 73 21.38 1.23 5.67
CA ARG A 73 21.31 1.79 4.31
C ARG A 73 19.93 1.60 3.67
N VAL A 74 19.25 0.50 4.00
CA VAL A 74 17.83 0.28 3.72
C VAL A 74 17.07 0.32 5.03
N ARG A 75 16.12 1.27 5.15
CA ARG A 75 15.13 1.23 6.21
C ARG A 75 14.22 0.02 5.99
N ALA A 76 14.18 -0.90 6.95
CA ALA A 76 13.34 -2.08 6.84
C ALA A 76 12.60 -2.37 8.15
N MET A 77 11.49 -3.10 8.03
CA MET A 77 10.73 -3.64 9.14
C MET A 77 10.46 -5.13 8.86
N LEU A 78 10.92 -5.97 9.78
CA LEU A 78 10.59 -7.39 9.82
C LEU A 78 9.24 -7.56 10.52
N LEU A 79 8.28 -8.17 9.85
CA LEU A 79 6.98 -8.50 10.41
C LEU A 79 7.05 -9.87 11.11
N PRO A 80 6.49 -10.00 12.33
CA PRO A 80 6.43 -11.29 12.99
C PRO A 80 5.66 -12.34 12.17
N PRO A 81 6.08 -13.62 12.22
CA PRO A 81 5.38 -14.70 11.53
C PRO A 81 3.98 -14.94 12.12
N GLY A 82 3.11 -15.59 11.36
CA GLY A 82 1.77 -16.01 11.81
C GLY A 82 0.69 -14.92 11.81
N MET A 83 1.03 -13.66 11.50
CA MET A 83 0.04 -12.59 11.38
C MET A 83 -0.82 -12.72 10.12
N THR A 84 -2.12 -12.51 10.28
CA THR A 84 -3.02 -12.27 9.15
C THR A 84 -2.64 -10.97 8.42
N LYS A 85 -3.05 -10.84 7.16
CA LYS A 85 -2.79 -9.65 6.33
C LYS A 85 -3.24 -8.32 6.98
N PHE A 86 -4.29 -8.36 7.79
CA PHE A 86 -4.77 -7.18 8.49
C PHE A 86 -4.02 -6.92 9.80
N GLU A 87 -3.60 -7.95 10.53
CA GLU A 87 -2.70 -7.79 11.69
C GLU A 87 -1.34 -7.25 11.25
N GLN A 88 -0.83 -7.67 10.09
CA GLN A 88 0.35 -7.08 9.45
C GLN A 88 0.16 -5.58 9.20
N LEU A 89 -1.01 -5.17 8.68
CA LEU A 89 -1.33 -3.75 8.49
C LEU A 89 -1.34 -3.02 9.83
N GLN A 90 -2.04 -3.54 10.84
CA GLN A 90 -2.10 -2.96 12.19
C GLN A 90 -0.72 -2.82 12.84
N HIS A 91 0.15 -3.82 12.65
CA HIS A 91 1.51 -3.79 13.16
C HIS A 91 2.29 -2.63 12.53
N VAL A 92 2.28 -2.53 11.19
CA VAL A 92 2.98 -1.46 10.46
C VAL A 92 2.40 -0.08 10.79
N THR A 93 1.08 0.05 10.86
CA THR A 93 0.45 1.35 11.14
C THR A 93 0.74 1.84 12.54
N ARG A 94 0.75 0.96 13.55
CA ARG A 94 1.13 1.33 14.93
C ARG A 94 2.62 1.66 15.04
N ALA A 95 3.47 0.79 14.51
CA ALA A 95 4.93 0.95 14.61
C ALA A 95 5.45 2.21 13.91
N LEU A 96 4.77 2.68 12.86
CA LEU A 96 5.14 3.89 12.13
C LEU A 96 4.17 5.06 12.34
N SER A 97 3.23 4.94 13.29
CA SER A 97 2.21 5.94 13.60
C SER A 97 1.46 6.48 12.38
N LEU A 98 1.05 5.56 11.49
CA LEU A 98 0.40 5.88 10.21
C LEU A 98 -1.08 6.20 10.41
N ALA A 99 -1.48 7.43 10.07
CA ALA A 99 -2.88 7.81 9.96
C ALA A 99 -3.50 7.33 8.62
N ARG A 100 -4.82 7.16 8.56
CA ARG A 100 -5.50 6.85 7.29
C ARG A 100 -5.41 8.03 6.31
N ARG A 101 -5.20 7.72 5.02
CA ARG A 101 -5.09 8.72 3.93
C ARG A 101 -6.07 8.41 2.80
N VAL A 102 -6.09 9.27 1.77
CA VAL A 102 -6.88 9.05 0.56
C VAL A 102 -6.45 7.73 -0.10
N PRO A 103 -7.38 6.77 -0.32
CA PRO A 103 -7.06 5.46 -0.85
C PRO A 103 -6.39 5.51 -2.22
N ARG A 104 -5.52 4.53 -2.47
CA ARG A 104 -4.87 4.30 -3.75
C ARG A 104 -5.42 3.05 -4.42
N CYS A 105 -5.14 2.91 -5.71
CA CYS A 105 -5.52 1.73 -6.47
C CYS A 105 -4.97 0.47 -5.80
N MET A 106 -5.84 -0.43 -5.32
CA MET A 106 -5.37 -1.65 -4.64
C MET A 106 -4.56 -2.57 -5.57
N THR A 107 -4.78 -2.51 -6.88
CA THR A 107 -4.03 -3.32 -7.86
C THR A 107 -2.60 -2.85 -8.05
N CYS A 108 -2.36 -1.53 -8.12
CA CYS A 108 -1.04 -1.01 -8.49
C CYS A 108 -0.47 0.05 -7.52
N GLY A 109 -1.30 0.77 -6.77
CA GLY A 109 -0.89 1.86 -5.88
C GLY A 109 -0.92 3.25 -6.53
N GLY A 110 -1.33 3.34 -7.82
CA GLY A 110 -1.59 4.61 -8.49
C GLY A 110 -2.71 5.41 -7.84
N ARG A 111 -2.69 6.73 -8.03
CA ARG A 111 -3.73 7.63 -7.53
C ARG A 111 -5.08 7.30 -8.18
N LEU A 112 -6.15 7.46 -7.42
CA LEU A 112 -7.53 7.30 -7.88
C LEU A 112 -8.10 8.70 -8.14
N ARG A 113 -8.59 8.94 -9.35
CA ARG A 113 -9.33 10.16 -9.68
C ARG A 113 -10.82 9.85 -9.79
N PRO A 114 -11.72 10.69 -9.27
CA PRO A 114 -13.15 10.57 -9.55
C PRO A 114 -13.42 10.60 -11.05
N ILE A 115 -14.44 9.87 -11.52
CA ILE A 115 -14.92 9.93 -12.90
C ILE A 115 -16.45 10.08 -12.92
N PRO A 116 -17.04 10.71 -13.96
CA PRO A 116 -18.49 10.74 -14.13
C PRO A 116 -19.08 9.33 -14.17
N LYS A 117 -20.29 9.16 -13.62
CA LYS A 117 -20.99 7.87 -13.58
C LYS A 117 -21.07 7.23 -14.96
N ASP A 118 -21.52 7.96 -15.97
CA ASP A 118 -21.66 7.45 -17.34
C ASP A 118 -20.34 6.97 -17.95
N ALA A 119 -19.20 7.58 -17.58
CA ALA A 119 -17.88 7.15 -18.03
C ALA A 119 -17.43 5.81 -17.41
N ALA A 120 -18.08 5.35 -16.33
CA ALA A 120 -17.84 4.05 -15.72
C ALA A 120 -18.69 2.94 -16.35
N ARG A 121 -19.83 3.28 -16.98
CA ARG A 121 -20.83 2.33 -17.52
C ARG A 121 -20.25 1.16 -18.32
N PRO A 122 -19.29 1.33 -19.25
CA PRO A 122 -18.79 0.21 -20.05
C PRO A 122 -17.92 -0.79 -19.25
N GLU A 123 -17.44 -0.42 -18.07
CA GLU A 123 -16.45 -1.20 -17.30
C GLU A 123 -16.98 -1.73 -15.97
N VAL A 124 -18.23 -1.41 -15.61
CA VAL A 124 -18.83 -1.81 -14.33
C VAL A 124 -20.09 -2.66 -14.55
N PRO A 125 -20.37 -3.66 -13.68
CA PRO A 125 -21.55 -4.49 -13.81
C PRO A 125 -22.85 -3.65 -13.82
N PRO A 126 -23.86 -3.98 -14.66
CA PRO A 126 -25.10 -3.19 -14.75
C PRO A 126 -25.80 -3.01 -13.41
N ARG A 127 -25.82 -4.05 -12.57
CA ARG A 127 -26.39 -3.97 -11.23
C ARG A 127 -25.65 -2.96 -10.35
N THR A 128 -24.32 -2.91 -10.41
CA THR A 128 -23.52 -1.91 -9.67
C THR A 128 -23.78 -0.51 -10.17
N PHE A 129 -23.84 -0.34 -11.49
CA PHE A 129 -24.14 0.94 -12.13
C PHE A 129 -25.48 1.53 -11.68
N ALA A 130 -26.49 0.67 -11.51
CA ALA A 130 -27.84 1.09 -11.12
C ALA A 130 -27.90 1.80 -9.76
N TRP A 131 -27.09 1.40 -8.77
CA TRP A 131 -27.19 1.93 -7.39
C TRP A 131 -25.97 2.69 -6.89
N CYS A 132 -24.81 2.60 -7.55
CA CYS A 132 -23.60 3.29 -7.11
C CYS A 132 -23.43 4.62 -7.86
N ASP A 133 -23.03 5.68 -7.14
CA ASP A 133 -22.86 7.03 -7.71
C ASP A 133 -21.42 7.53 -7.72
N ALA A 134 -20.52 6.88 -6.96
CA ALA A 134 -19.13 7.28 -6.84
C ALA A 134 -18.21 6.27 -7.53
N PHE A 135 -17.62 6.69 -8.64
CA PHE A 135 -16.66 5.92 -9.44
C PHE A 135 -15.31 6.62 -9.51
N PHE A 136 -14.25 5.82 -9.59
CA PHE A 136 -12.89 6.29 -9.62
C PHE A 136 -12.09 5.51 -10.66
N ARG A 137 -11.17 6.19 -11.34
CA ARG A 137 -10.23 5.58 -12.28
C ARG A 137 -8.81 5.71 -11.76
N CYS A 138 -8.05 4.63 -11.83
CA CYS A 138 -6.62 4.69 -11.54
C CYS A 138 -5.88 5.47 -12.63
N THR A 139 -5.03 6.41 -12.24
CA THR A 139 -4.20 7.19 -13.19
C THR A 139 -3.04 6.40 -13.79
N ARG A 140 -2.78 5.16 -13.31
CA ARG A 140 -1.66 4.33 -13.76
C ARG A 140 -2.09 3.10 -14.56
N CYS A 141 -3.03 2.31 -14.03
CA CYS A 141 -3.50 1.09 -14.70
C CYS A 141 -4.91 1.20 -15.31
N ALA A 142 -5.48 2.41 -15.35
CA ALA A 142 -6.81 2.71 -15.90
C ALA A 142 -8.02 1.97 -15.29
N LYS A 143 -7.81 1.03 -14.37
CA LYS A 143 -8.86 0.24 -13.72
C LYS A 143 -9.87 1.13 -12.99
N VAL A 144 -11.15 0.80 -13.14
CA VAL A 144 -12.28 1.46 -12.48
C VAL A 144 -12.58 0.82 -11.13
N PHE A 145 -12.87 1.67 -10.14
CA PHE A 145 -13.23 1.34 -8.77
C PHE A 145 -14.51 2.12 -8.39
N TRP A 146 -15.23 1.65 -7.39
CA TRP A 146 -16.47 2.28 -6.92
C TRP A 146 -16.70 2.00 -5.44
N HIS A 147 -17.52 2.83 -4.79
CA HIS A 147 -17.91 2.65 -3.38
C HIS A 147 -18.98 1.56 -3.19
N GLY A 148 -18.67 0.36 -3.65
CA GLY A 148 -19.52 -0.83 -3.55
C GLY A 148 -19.53 -1.48 -2.17
N THR A 149 -20.20 -2.62 -2.04
CA THR A 149 -20.19 -3.44 -0.79
C THR A 149 -18.79 -3.92 -0.41
N HIS A 150 -17.91 -4.14 -1.38
CA HIS A 150 -16.51 -4.46 -1.12
C HIS A 150 -15.75 -3.29 -0.48
N TRP A 151 -15.94 -2.09 -1.01
CA TRP A 151 -15.37 -0.86 -0.46
C TRP A 151 -15.85 -0.63 0.99
N ARG A 152 -17.16 -0.75 1.25
CA ARG A 152 -17.72 -0.57 2.60
C ARG A 152 -17.09 -1.52 3.62
N ARG A 153 -16.87 -2.80 3.26
CA ARG A 153 -16.19 -3.77 4.13
C ARG A 153 -14.73 -3.40 4.39
N ILE A 154 -14.01 -2.92 3.38
CA ILE A 154 -12.63 -2.44 3.54
C ILE A 154 -12.58 -1.22 4.45
N ALA A 155 -13.44 -0.22 4.20
CA ALA A 155 -13.50 1.02 4.98
C ALA A 155 -13.81 0.72 6.45
N ALA A 156 -14.86 -0.06 6.72
CA ALA A 156 -15.23 -0.46 8.08
C ALA A 156 -14.09 -1.20 8.80
N ARG A 157 -13.31 -2.02 8.08
CA ARG A 157 -12.15 -2.69 8.65
C ARG A 157 -10.99 -1.73 8.90
N LEU A 158 -10.77 -0.75 8.03
CA LEU A 158 -9.76 0.30 8.24
C LEU A 158 -10.12 1.25 9.38
N ASP A 159 -11.40 1.42 9.69
CA ASP A 159 -11.87 2.25 10.82
C ASP A 159 -11.52 1.61 12.19
N THR A 160 -11.09 0.34 12.23
CA THR A 160 -10.63 -0.34 13.45
C THR A 160 -9.10 -0.33 13.63
N LEU A 161 -8.38 0.49 12.87
CA LEU A 161 -6.91 0.60 12.93
C LEU A 161 -6.44 1.36 14.16
#